data_AF-K1YG14-F1
#
_entry.id   AF-K1YG14-F1
#
_cell.length_a   1.000
_cell.length_b   1.000
_cell.length_c   1.000
_cell.angle_alpha   90.00
_cell.angle_beta   90.00
_cell.angle_gamma   90.00
#
_symmetry.space_group_name_H-M   'P 1'
#
loop_
_entity.id
_entity.type
_entity.pdbx_description
1 polymer ?
#
loop_
_entity_poly.entity_id
_entity_poly.type
_entity_poly.pdbx_seq_one_letter_code
_entity_poly.pdbx_strand_id
1 'polypeptide(L)'
;MAGWLMKKGLIQKVIVGADRIAANGDVANKIGTYSVAVLAQRHNIPFYVAAPLSTLDTSTPHGDLIPIEERPFEEVTHIKGQRIAPEGIKIRNPAFDVTPNELVSAIITEKGIIKAPYTEAIRHIFS
;
A
#
# COMPACT_ATOMS: atom_id res chain seq x y z
N MET A 1 4.48 7.11 -14.63
CA MET A 1 3.43 7.01 -15.68
C MET A 1 2.01 6.88 -15.12
N ALA A 2 1.79 6.16 -14.01
CA ALA A 2 0.45 5.86 -13.48
C ALA A 2 -0.52 7.07 -13.46
N GLY A 3 -0.13 8.18 -12.83
CA GLY A 3 -0.99 9.36 -12.74
C GLY A 3 -1.39 9.97 -14.10
N TRP A 4 -0.52 9.88 -15.12
CA TRP A 4 -0.86 10.36 -16.47
C TRP A 4 -1.94 9.49 -17.12
N LEU A 5 -1.83 8.16 -16.98
CA LEU A 5 -2.81 7.22 -17.53
C LEU A 5 -4.16 7.34 -16.80
N MET A 6 -4.14 7.56 -15.49
CA MET A 6 -5.33 7.90 -14.69
C MET A 6 -5.98 9.19 -15.19
N LYS A 7 -5.19 10.26 -15.37
CA LYS A 7 -5.67 11.54 -15.92
C LYS A 7 -6.30 11.41 -17.30
N LYS A 8 -5.81 10.49 -18.14
CA LYS A 8 -6.35 10.21 -19.47
C LYS A 8 -7.62 9.37 -19.46
N GLY A 9 -8.11 8.94 -18.29
CA GLY A 9 -9.29 8.09 -18.16
C GLY A 9 -9.09 6.66 -18.63
N LEU A 10 -7.83 6.24 -18.83
CA LEU A 10 -7.48 4.90 -19.30
C LEU A 10 -7.52 3.85 -18.19
N ILE A 11 -7.60 4.28 -16.92
CA ILE A 11 -7.68 3.42 -15.74
C ILE A 11 -9.02 3.68 -15.05
N GLN A 12 -9.76 2.61 -14.76
CA GLN A 12 -11.09 2.70 -14.13
C GLN A 12 -11.12 2.16 -12.70
N LYS A 13 -10.14 1.34 -12.30
CA LYS A 13 -9.99 0.80 -10.94
C LYS A 13 -8.50 0.55 -10.67
N VAL A 14 -8.10 0.66 -9.40
CA VAL A 14 -6.79 0.19 -8.93
C VAL A 14 -7.03 -0.96 -7.96
N ILE A 15 -6.23 -2.03 -8.08
CA ILE A 15 -6.19 -3.12 -7.12
C ILE A 15 -4.73 -3.43 -6.79
N VAL A 16 -4.42 -3.57 -5.51
CA VAL A 16 -3.10 -3.93 -5.00
C VAL A 16 -3.21 -5.05 -3.96
N GLY A 17 -2.09 -5.67 -3.63
CA GLY A 17 -1.97 -6.53 -2.45
C GLY A 17 -1.75 -5.72 -1.17
N ALA A 18 -1.42 -6.44 -0.09
CA ALA A 18 -0.90 -5.85 1.14
C ALA A 18 0.11 -6.79 1.79
N ASP A 19 1.09 -6.21 2.50
CA ASP A 19 2.02 -6.93 3.35
C ASP A 19 1.54 -6.95 4.81
N ARG A 20 0.88 -5.87 5.26
CA ARG A 20 0.22 -5.79 6.56
C ARG A 20 -0.90 -4.77 6.52
N ILE A 21 -2.01 -5.05 7.19
CA ILE A 21 -3.12 -4.12 7.36
C ILE A 21 -3.36 -3.94 8.85
N ALA A 22 -3.31 -2.71 9.35
CA ALA A 22 -3.55 -2.40 10.76
C ALA A 22 -5.04 -2.54 11.13
N ALA A 23 -5.34 -2.54 12.43
CA ALA A 23 -6.71 -2.67 12.94
C ALA A 23 -7.65 -1.55 12.50
N ASN A 24 -7.14 -0.36 12.16
CA ASN A 24 -7.92 0.74 11.59
C ASN A 24 -8.09 0.67 10.05
N GLY A 25 -7.52 -0.35 9.40
CA GLY A 25 -7.57 -0.51 7.95
C GLY A 25 -6.44 0.19 7.18
N ASP A 26 -5.49 0.85 7.86
CA ASP A 26 -4.31 1.39 7.17
C ASP A 26 -3.47 0.25 6.60
N VAL A 27 -2.97 0.45 5.38
CA VAL A 27 -2.38 -0.64 4.59
C VAL A 27 -0.91 -0.37 4.32
N ALA A 28 -0.03 -1.22 4.84
CA ALA A 28 1.35 -1.29 4.40
C ALA A 28 1.48 -2.22 3.20
N ASN A 29 2.10 -1.72 2.14
CA ASN A 29 2.38 -2.47 0.92
C ASN A 29 3.65 -1.92 0.24
N LYS A 30 4.11 -2.58 -0.82
CA LYS A 30 5.30 -2.18 -1.60
C LYS A 30 5.36 -0.66 -1.86
N ILE A 31 6.54 -0.07 -1.69
CA ILE A 31 6.78 1.36 -1.89
C ILE A 31 6.22 1.85 -3.23
N GLY A 32 5.51 2.98 -3.20
CA GLY A 32 4.74 3.54 -4.31
C GLY A 32 3.23 3.32 -4.18
N THR A 33 2.76 2.42 -3.30
CA THR A 33 1.33 2.14 -3.13
C THR A 33 0.57 3.36 -2.65
N TYR A 34 1.07 4.05 -1.61
CA TYR A 34 0.50 5.30 -1.12
C TYR A 34 0.38 6.36 -2.22
N SER A 35 1.42 6.53 -3.03
CA SER A 35 1.40 7.47 -4.15
C SER A 35 0.33 7.14 -5.18
N VAL A 36 0.14 5.84 -5.48
CA VAL A 36 -0.92 5.38 -6.39
C VAL A 36 -2.30 5.63 -5.78
N ALA A 37 -2.48 5.43 -4.47
CA ALA A 37 -3.74 5.67 -3.78
C ALA A 37 -4.12 7.16 -3.80
N VAL A 38 -3.18 8.07 -3.52
CA VAL A 38 -3.37 9.53 -3.63
C VAL A 38 -3.75 9.93 -5.06
N LEU A 39 -3.07 9.39 -6.06
CA LEU A 39 -3.39 9.65 -7.47
C LEU A 39 -4.77 9.11 -7.86
N ALA A 40 -5.14 7.93 -7.37
CA ALA A 40 -6.45 7.33 -7.61
C ALA A 40 -7.56 8.22 -7.04
N GLN A 41 -7.42 8.67 -5.78
CA GLN A 41 -8.35 9.61 -5.15
C GLN A 41 -8.47 10.90 -5.96
N ARG A 42 -7.34 11.51 -6.37
CA ARG A 42 -7.32 12.76 -7.17
C ARG A 42 -8.10 12.67 -8.48
N HIS A 43 -8.18 11.47 -9.05
CA HIS A 43 -8.86 11.18 -10.31
C HIS A 43 -10.21 10.47 -10.14
N ASN A 44 -10.72 10.35 -8.91
CA ASN A 44 -11.97 9.65 -8.58
C ASN A 44 -11.99 8.18 -9.04
N ILE A 45 -10.84 7.51 -8.97
CA ILE A 45 -10.70 6.09 -9.32
C ILE A 45 -10.75 5.29 -8.01
N PRO A 46 -11.62 4.27 -7.90
CA PRO A 46 -11.69 3.44 -6.72
C PRO A 46 -10.40 2.63 -6.55
N PHE A 47 -9.90 2.60 -5.32
CA PHE A 47 -8.66 1.93 -4.92
C PHE A 47 -8.96 0.76 -3.98
N TYR A 48 -8.72 -0.45 -4.45
CA TYR A 48 -9.02 -1.67 -3.71
C TYR A 48 -7.74 -2.34 -3.21
N VAL A 49 -7.82 -2.93 -2.03
CA VAL A 49 -6.76 -3.75 -1.46
C VAL A 49 -7.28 -5.18 -1.37
N ALA A 50 -6.55 -6.15 -1.93
CA ALA A 50 -6.91 -7.56 -1.85
C ALA A 50 -5.87 -8.29 -1.01
N ALA A 51 -6.28 -8.81 0.14
CA ALA A 51 -5.39 -9.48 1.09
C ALA A 51 -6.16 -10.52 1.91
N PRO A 52 -5.54 -11.66 2.25
CA PRO A 52 -6.16 -12.64 3.12
C PRO A 52 -6.29 -12.11 4.56
N LEU A 53 -7.16 -12.73 5.37
CA LEU A 53 -7.30 -12.36 6.78
C LEU A 53 -6.00 -12.49 7.57
N SER A 54 -5.11 -13.41 7.17
CA SER A 54 -3.79 -13.57 7.80
C SER A 54 -2.88 -12.35 7.66
N THR A 55 -3.20 -11.41 6.76
CA THR A 55 -2.47 -10.15 6.57
C THR A 55 -3.01 -9.02 7.47
N LEU A 56 -4.20 -9.18 8.05
CA LEU A 56 -4.77 -8.24 9.01
C LEU A 56 -4.08 -8.42 10.38
N ASP A 57 -3.38 -7.38 10.82
CA ASP A 57 -2.74 -7.32 12.13
C ASP A 57 -3.66 -6.54 13.09
N THR A 58 -4.56 -7.25 13.77
CA THR A 58 -5.49 -6.65 14.75
C THR A 58 -4.80 -6.17 16.02
N SER A 59 -3.51 -6.50 16.21
CA SER A 59 -2.73 -6.05 17.37
C SER A 59 -2.10 -4.68 17.15
N THR A 60 -1.91 -4.27 15.89
CA THR A 60 -1.38 -2.96 15.51
C THR A 60 -2.52 -1.96 15.30
N PRO A 61 -2.69 -0.94 16.16
CA PRO A 61 -3.86 -0.05 16.10
C PRO A 61 -4.00 0.78 14.82
N HIS A 62 -2.89 1.30 14.29
CA HIS A 62 -2.86 2.18 13.12
C HIS A 62 -1.55 2.06 12.33
N GLY A 63 -1.53 2.60 11.11
CA GLY A 63 -0.46 2.41 10.14
C GLY A 63 0.91 2.95 10.56
N ASP A 64 0.97 4.04 11.33
CA ASP A 64 2.24 4.62 11.80
C ASP A 64 3.06 3.67 12.71
N LEU A 65 2.41 2.64 13.26
CA LEU A 65 3.06 1.64 14.11
C LEU A 65 3.57 0.44 13.31
N ILE A 66 3.35 0.40 11.99
CA ILE A 66 3.90 -0.64 11.13
C ILE A 66 5.38 -0.33 10.85
N PRO A 67 6.31 -1.22 11.24
CA PRO A 67 7.73 -1.00 10.96
C PRO A 67 8.00 -1.08 9.46
N ILE A 68 8.73 -0.09 8.92
CA ILE A 68 9.10 -0.05 7.51
C ILE A 68 10.54 -0.55 7.34
N GLU A 69 10.69 -1.61 6.56
CA GLU A 69 12.00 -2.17 6.17
C GLU A 69 12.76 -1.17 5.29
N GLU A 70 13.98 -0.82 5.68
CA GLU A 70 14.96 -0.15 4.82
C GLU A 70 15.93 -1.20 4.28
N ARG A 71 16.06 -1.26 2.95
CA ARG A 71 16.80 -2.31 2.25
C ARG A 71 18.18 -1.86 1.78
N PRO A 72 19.06 -2.79 1.38
CA PRO A 72 20.43 -2.47 0.98
C PRO A 72 20.52 -1.41 -0.13
N PHE A 73 21.63 -0.67 -0.09
CA PHE A 73 21.95 0.44 -1.00
C PHE A 73 21.98 0.02 -2.47
N GLU A 74 22.37 -1.23 -2.71
CA GLU A 74 22.62 -1.81 -4.01
C GLU A 74 21.34 -1.97 -4.82
N GLU A 75 20.17 -2.16 -4.19
CA GLU A 75 18.90 -2.34 -4.89
C GLU A 75 18.44 -1.07 -5.65
N VAL A 76 18.90 0.11 -5.23
CA VAL A 76 18.62 1.38 -5.90
C VAL A 76 19.73 1.76 -6.87
N THR A 77 20.98 1.51 -6.49
CA THR A 77 22.15 1.96 -7.24
C THR A 77 22.63 1.00 -8.30
N HIS A 78 22.17 -0.25 -8.27
CA HIS A 78 22.54 -1.29 -9.22
C HIS A 78 21.31 -1.98 -9.82
N ILE A 79 21.42 -2.35 -11.09
CA ILE A 79 20.45 -3.21 -11.77
C ILE A 79 21.22 -4.41 -12.32
N LYS A 80 20.81 -5.63 -11.94
CA LYS A 80 21.49 -6.88 -12.35
C LYS A 80 23.01 -6.84 -12.07
N GLY A 81 23.39 -6.29 -10.93
CA GLY A 81 24.79 -6.15 -10.50
C GLY A 81 25.58 -5.01 -11.17
N GLN A 82 24.99 -4.29 -12.14
CA GLN A 82 25.65 -3.15 -12.78
C GLN A 82 25.22 -1.84 -12.13
N ARG A 83 26.20 -1.03 -11.72
CA ARG A 83 25.97 0.28 -11.12
C ARG A 83 25.39 1.24 -12.17
N ILE A 84 24.28 1.90 -11.82
CA ILE A 84 23.60 2.89 -12.65
C ILE A 84 23.61 4.30 -12.03
N ALA A 85 24.05 4.43 -10.77
CA ALA A 85 24.12 5.68 -10.05
C ALA A 85 25.58 6.11 -9.79
N PRO A 86 25.87 7.42 -9.66
CA PRO A 86 27.23 7.90 -9.38
C PRO A 86 27.83 7.30 -8.09
N GLU A 87 29.16 7.27 -8.02
CA GLU A 87 29.87 6.84 -6.81
C GLU A 87 29.72 7.86 -5.67
N GLY A 88 29.73 7.36 -4.43
CA GLY A 88 29.68 8.19 -3.21
C GLY A 88 28.33 8.82 -2.86
N ILE A 89 27.26 8.58 -3.63
CA ILE A 89 25.94 9.13 -3.31
C ILE A 89 25.32 8.47 -2.07
N LYS A 90 24.39 9.19 -1.42
CA LYS A 90 23.53 8.67 -0.36
C LYS A 90 22.13 8.42 -0.91
N ILE A 91 21.45 7.40 -0.41
CA ILE A 91 20.10 7.03 -0.85
C ILE A 91 19.19 6.72 0.35
N ARG A 92 17.90 6.60 0.08
CA ARG A 92 16.89 5.99 0.94
C ARG A 92 16.27 4.82 0.17
N ASN A 93 15.98 3.71 0.84
CA ASN A 93 15.38 2.55 0.20
C ASN A 93 14.34 1.88 1.11
N PRO A 94 13.26 2.61 1.47
CA PRO A 94 12.13 2.01 2.14
C PRO A 94 11.46 1.00 1.18
N ALA A 95 11.30 -0.23 1.62
CA ALA A 95 10.69 -1.29 0.82
C ALA A 95 9.16 -1.20 0.76
N PHE A 96 8.56 -0.44 1.67
CA PHE A 96 7.12 -0.32 1.85
C PHE A 96 6.73 1.12 2.15
N ASP A 97 5.48 1.47 1.88
CA ASP A 97 4.82 2.66 2.41
C ASP A 97 3.46 2.30 3.04
N VAL A 98 2.90 3.25 3.78
CA VAL A 98 1.60 3.11 4.44
C VAL A 98 0.57 3.96 3.69
N THR A 99 -0.51 3.33 3.28
CA THR A 99 -1.69 3.96 2.70
C THR A 99 -2.76 4.12 3.78
N PRO A 100 -3.11 5.36 4.17
CA PRO A 100 -4.20 5.61 5.11
C PRO A 100 -5.54 5.07 4.61
N ASN A 101 -6.34 4.53 5.51
CA ASN A 101 -7.59 3.84 5.18
C ASN A 101 -8.62 4.74 4.46
N GLU A 102 -8.57 6.07 4.61
CA GLU A 102 -9.44 7.01 3.90
C GLU A 102 -9.18 7.06 2.38
N LEU A 103 -8.03 6.56 1.93
CA LEU A 103 -7.71 6.41 0.51
C LEU A 103 -8.15 5.05 -0.05
N VAL A 104 -8.58 4.12 0.81
CA VAL A 104 -8.99 2.76 0.43
C VAL A 104 -10.50 2.71 0.25
N SER A 105 -10.94 2.20 -0.90
CA SER A 105 -12.37 2.05 -1.23
C SER A 105 -12.99 0.80 -0.60
N ALA A 106 -12.24 -0.31 -0.58
CA ALA A 106 -12.61 -1.55 0.12
C ALA A 106 -11.40 -2.48 0.26
N ILE A 107 -11.43 -3.33 1.27
CA ILE A 107 -10.49 -4.44 1.46
C ILE A 107 -11.21 -5.74 1.09
N ILE A 108 -10.65 -6.54 0.19
CA ILE A 108 -11.21 -7.78 -0.32
C ILE A 108 -10.47 -8.94 0.34
N THR A 109 -11.21 -9.82 1.03
CA THR A 109 -10.69 -10.98 1.74
C THR A 109 -11.42 -12.24 1.30
N GLU A 110 -10.96 -13.39 1.76
CA GLU A 110 -11.65 -14.69 1.59
C GLU A 110 -13.00 -14.76 2.32
N LYS A 111 -13.27 -13.88 3.29
CA LYS A 111 -14.57 -13.77 3.99
C LYS A 111 -15.49 -12.69 3.42
N GLY A 112 -15.08 -11.99 2.36
CA GLY A 112 -15.90 -10.98 1.68
C GLY A 112 -15.22 -9.61 1.58
N ILE A 113 -16.04 -8.57 1.45
CA ILE A 113 -15.57 -7.20 1.19
C ILE A 113 -15.79 -6.34 2.43
N ILE A 114 -14.69 -5.82 2.98
CA ILE A 114 -14.67 -4.89 4.12
C ILE A 114 -14.73 -3.46 3.59
N LYS A 115 -15.62 -2.64 4.14
CA LYS A 115 -15.73 -1.21 3.87
C LYS A 115 -15.66 -0.42 5.16
N ALA A 116 -15.36 0.87 5.05
CA ALA A 116 -15.41 1.78 6.19
C ALA A 116 -16.80 1.77 6.88
N PRO A 117 -16.86 1.95 8.21
CA PRO A 117 -15.72 2.18 9.11
C PRO A 117 -14.93 0.89 9.40
N TYR A 118 -13.62 0.95 9.17
CA TYR A 118 -12.78 -0.26 9.06
C TYR A 118 -12.53 -0.93 10.42
N THR A 119 -12.37 -0.16 11.49
CA THR A 119 -12.10 -0.72 12.82
C THR A 119 -13.19 -1.68 13.28
N GLU A 120 -14.45 -1.30 13.13
CA GLU A 120 -15.61 -2.13 13.47
C GLU A 120 -15.72 -3.30 12.49
N ALA A 121 -15.63 -3.02 11.18
CA ALA A 121 -15.82 -4.03 10.15
C ALA A 121 -14.75 -5.15 10.22
N ILE A 122 -13.49 -4.80 10.50
CA ILE A 122 -12.41 -5.76 10.71
C ILE A 122 -12.67 -6.59 11.96
N ARG A 123 -13.07 -5.96 13.08
CA ARG A 123 -13.39 -6.68 14.33
C ARG A 123 -14.50 -7.73 14.11
N HIS A 124 -15.55 -7.37 13.37
CA HIS A 124 -16.68 -8.27 13.07
C HIS A 124 -16.32 -9.47 12.20
N ILE A 125 -15.22 -9.42 11.47
CA ILE A 125 -14.78 -10.52 10.60
C ILE A 125 -14.04 -11.62 11.38
N PHE A 126 -13.49 -11.27 12.54
CA PHE A 126 -12.79 -12.18 13.44
C PHE A 126 -13.65 -12.72 14.59
N SER A 127 -14.84 -12.15 14.81
CA SER A 127 -15.90 -12.76 15.64
C SER A 127 -16.59 -13.89 14.90
#